data_AF-A0A947N9N9-F1
#
_entry.id   AF-A0A947N9N9-F1
#
_cell.length_a   1.000
_cell.length_b   1.000
_cell.length_c   1.000
_cell.angle_alpha   90.00
_cell.angle_beta   90.00
_cell.angle_gamma   90.00
#
_symmetry.space_group_name_H-M   'P 1'
#
loop_
_entity.id
_entity.type
_entity.pdbx_description
1 polymer ?
#
loop_
_entity_poly.entity_id
_entity_poly.type
_entity_poly.pdbx_seq_one_letter_code
_entity_poly.pdbx_strand_id
1 'polypeptide(L)'
;MSRFFVVVDDLKDWSPYYPSQDVITFDDYLERVTQSSGERVRVINLCRSYRYLGTGYYCSLLAEARSHNVLPSVSTLSELARKSLSDILLEGVEPLLAKLPTAKAGEVVSVRSWFGE
;
A
#
# COMPACT_ATOMS: atom_id res chain seq x y z
N MET A 1 -7.26 -23.30 9.59
CA MET A 1 -6.92 -22.95 8.19
C MET A 1 -6.34 -21.54 8.17
N SER A 2 -5.51 -21.20 7.19
CA SER A 2 -5.01 -19.83 7.04
C SER A 2 -5.96 -19.04 6.13
N ARG A 3 -6.37 -17.86 6.56
CA ARG A 3 -7.21 -16.97 5.76
C ARG A 3 -6.38 -15.88 5.11
N PHE A 4 -6.77 -15.47 3.92
CA PHE A 4 -6.06 -14.48 3.13
C PHE A 4 -7.03 -13.38 2.72
N PHE A 5 -6.58 -12.12 2.81
CA PHE A 5 -7.34 -10.97 2.34
C PHE A 5 -6.44 -10.06 1.52
N VAL A 6 -6.97 -9.56 0.41
CA VAL A 6 -6.43 -8.43 -0.33
C VAL A 6 -7.39 -7.27 -0.09
N VAL A 7 -6.91 -6.20 0.53
CA VAL A 7 -7.74 -5.06 0.91
C VAL A 7 -7.48 -3.91 -0.06
N VAL A 8 -8.54 -3.40 -0.68
CA VAL A 8 -8.52 -2.26 -1.62
C VAL A 8 -9.50 -1.18 -1.16
N ASP A 9 -9.36 0.05 -1.69
CA ASP A 9 -10.37 1.09 -1.43
C ASP A 9 -11.60 0.93 -2.33
N ASP A 10 -11.42 0.47 -3.57
CA ASP A 10 -12.50 0.25 -4.55
C ASP A 10 -12.26 -1.07 -5.29
N LEU A 11 -13.27 -1.95 -5.33
CA LEU A 11 -13.20 -3.22 -6.05
C LEU A 11 -12.96 -3.03 -7.56
N LYS A 12 -13.31 -1.86 -8.12
CA LYS A 12 -13.01 -1.53 -9.52
C LYS A 12 -11.52 -1.48 -9.81
N ASP A 13 -10.67 -1.18 -8.82
CA ASP A 13 -9.22 -1.20 -9.00
C ASP A 13 -8.70 -2.62 -9.30
N TRP A 14 -9.45 -3.63 -8.85
CA TRP A 14 -9.16 -5.04 -9.11
C TRP A 14 -9.80 -5.57 -10.40
N SER A 15 -10.72 -4.82 -11.01
CA SER A 15 -11.48 -5.27 -12.19
C SER A 15 -10.66 -5.78 -13.39
N PRO A 16 -9.42 -5.32 -13.66
CA PRO A 16 -8.59 -5.89 -14.72
C PRO A 16 -8.10 -7.32 -14.45
N TYR A 17 -8.21 -7.79 -13.20
CA TYR A 17 -7.73 -9.09 -12.75
C TYR A 17 -8.90 -10.05 -12.52
N TYR A 18 -8.60 -11.35 -12.39
CA TYR A 18 -9.63 -12.35 -12.14
C TYR A 18 -10.34 -12.09 -10.80
N PRO A 19 -11.69 -12.15 -10.75
CA PRO A 19 -12.44 -11.96 -9.51
C PRO A 19 -12.00 -12.98 -8.47
N SER A 20 -11.62 -12.51 -7.28
CA SER A 20 -11.21 -13.35 -6.16
C SER A 20 -12.08 -13.04 -4.94
N GLN A 21 -12.50 -14.09 -4.24
CA GLN A 21 -13.26 -13.96 -2.99
C GLN A 21 -12.43 -13.39 -1.84
N ASP A 22 -11.10 -13.39 -1.99
CA ASP A 22 -10.18 -12.85 -1.00
C ASP A 22 -10.00 -11.33 -1.13
N VAL A 23 -10.45 -10.74 -2.24
CA VAL A 23 -10.37 -9.28 -2.48
C VAL A 23 -11.61 -8.62 -1.88
N ILE A 24 -11.39 -7.71 -0.93
CA ILE A 24 -12.44 -7.01 -0.18
C ILE A 24 -12.11 -5.53 -0.07
N THR A 25 -13.12 -4.71 0.22
CA THR A 25 -12.88 -3.29 0.51
C THR A 25 -12.32 -3.09 1.93
N PHE A 26 -11.73 -1.92 2.17
CA PHE A 26 -11.36 -1.53 3.54
C PHE A 26 -12.57 -1.51 4.48
N ASP A 27 -13.73 -1.05 4.02
CA ASP A 27 -14.97 -1.03 4.82
C ASP A 27 -15.42 -2.45 5.17
N ASP A 28 -15.42 -3.38 4.20
CA ASP A 28 -15.69 -4.80 4.45
C ASP A 28 -14.72 -5.40 5.48
N TYR A 29 -13.44 -5.02 5.40
CA TYR A 29 -12.44 -5.48 6.35
C TYR A 29 -12.66 -4.87 7.74
N LEU A 30 -13.09 -3.61 7.83
CA LEU A 30 -13.40 -2.93 9.08
C LEU A 30 -14.57 -3.61 9.81
N GLU A 31 -15.66 -3.88 9.09
CA GLU A 31 -16.90 -4.46 9.62
C GLU A 31 -16.77 -5.93 10.05
N ARG A 32 -15.79 -6.66 9.49
CA ARG A 32 -15.54 -8.05 9.88
C ARG A 32 -15.06 -8.15 11.34
N VAL A 33 -15.97 -8.57 12.20
CA VAL A 33 -15.65 -9.02 13.57
C VAL A 33 -14.74 -10.24 13.47
N THR A 34 -13.57 -10.21 14.10
CA THR A 34 -12.60 -11.31 14.07
C THR A 34 -13.23 -12.57 14.65
N GLN A 35 -13.59 -13.54 13.81
CA GLN A 35 -14.47 -14.64 14.21
C GLN A 35 -13.80 -15.77 15.00
N SER A 36 -12.49 -15.75 15.23
CA SER A 36 -11.88 -16.76 16.10
C SER A 36 -10.49 -16.37 16.58
N SER A 37 -10.27 -16.44 17.89
CA SER A 37 -8.94 -16.47 18.48
C SER A 37 -8.20 -17.73 18.00
N GLY A 38 -7.24 -17.57 17.08
CA GLY A 38 -6.41 -18.68 16.59
C GLY A 38 -6.39 -18.87 15.07
N GLU A 39 -7.21 -18.15 14.30
CA GLU A 39 -7.11 -18.18 12.84
C GLU A 39 -5.92 -17.33 12.36
N ARG A 40 -5.00 -17.95 11.61
CA ARG A 40 -3.86 -17.23 11.00
C ARG A 40 -4.36 -16.48 9.78
N VAL A 41 -4.51 -15.16 9.91
CA VAL A 41 -4.94 -14.28 8.82
C VAL A 41 -3.72 -13.57 8.22
N ARG A 42 -3.61 -13.57 6.89
CA ARG A 42 -2.68 -12.72 6.13
C ARG A 42 -3.46 -11.66 5.37
N VAL A 43 -2.95 -10.43 5.39
CA VAL A 43 -3.56 -9.27 4.72
C VAL A 43 -2.54 -8.64 3.79
N ILE A 44 -2.90 -8.47 2.52
CA ILE A 44 -2.18 -7.61 1.59
C ILE A 44 -2.98 -6.32 1.46
N ASN A 45 -2.40 -5.24 1.97
CA ASN A 45 -2.99 -3.92 1.89
C ASN A 45 -2.58 -3.31 0.55
N LEU A 46 -3.56 -3.03 -0.31
CA LEU A 46 -3.41 -2.37 -1.62
C LEU A 46 -4.31 -1.13 -1.70
N CYS A 47 -4.61 -0.50 -0.56
CA CYS A 47 -5.30 0.77 -0.52
C CYS A 47 -4.50 1.85 -1.28
N ARG A 48 -5.21 2.84 -1.84
CA ARG A 48 -4.63 3.87 -2.73
C ARG A 48 -3.71 4.83 -1.99
N SER A 49 -3.90 4.99 -0.68
CA SER A 49 -3.15 5.95 0.14
C SER A 49 -2.62 5.32 1.43
N TYR A 50 -1.29 5.37 1.59
CA TYR A 50 -0.59 5.01 2.83
C TYR A 50 -0.19 6.22 3.69
N ARG A 51 -0.70 7.41 3.36
CA ARG A 51 -0.43 8.61 4.18
C ARG A 51 -0.94 8.39 5.60
N TYR A 52 -0.31 9.08 6.55
CA TYR A 52 -0.78 9.09 7.93
C TYR A 52 -2.27 9.48 7.98
N LEU A 53 -3.06 8.74 8.78
CA LEU A 53 -4.52 8.83 8.85
C LEU A 53 -5.28 8.49 7.56
N GLY A 54 -4.62 7.94 6.54
CA GLY A 54 -5.25 7.39 5.33
C GLY A 54 -5.79 5.97 5.53
N THR A 55 -6.60 5.51 4.57
CA THR A 55 -7.22 4.17 4.61
C THR A 55 -6.19 3.05 4.68
N GLY A 56 -5.13 3.12 3.88
CA GLY A 56 -4.05 2.14 3.92
C GLY A 56 -3.31 2.12 5.26
N TYR A 57 -3.08 3.29 5.87
CA TYR A 57 -2.45 3.35 7.20
C TYR A 57 -3.33 2.68 8.26
N TYR A 58 -4.63 2.97 8.26
CA TYR A 58 -5.59 2.35 9.18
C TYR A 58 -5.79 0.86 8.92
N CYS A 59 -5.74 0.41 7.67
CA CYS A 59 -5.81 -1.01 7.33
C CYS A 59 -4.68 -1.80 8.01
N SER A 60 -3.43 -1.32 7.90
CA SER A 60 -2.30 -1.98 8.55
C SER A 60 -2.40 -1.93 10.08
N LEU A 61 -2.84 -0.80 10.66
CA LEU A 61 -3.06 -0.67 12.12
C LEU A 61 -4.11 -1.65 12.62
N LEU A 62 -5.26 -1.72 11.94
CA LEU A 62 -6.36 -2.60 12.33
C LEU A 62 -5.95 -4.07 12.21
N ALA A 63 -5.20 -4.42 11.16
CA ALA A 63 -4.68 -5.76 10.99
C ALA A 63 -3.72 -6.16 12.12
N GLU A 64 -2.77 -5.31 12.48
CA GLU A 64 -1.85 -5.56 13.60
C GLU A 64 -2.59 -5.66 14.94
N ALA A 65 -3.58 -4.78 15.19
CA ALA A 65 -4.41 -4.82 16.40
C ALA A 65 -5.20 -6.13 16.52
N ARG A 66 -5.57 -6.74 15.38
CA ARG A 66 -6.21 -8.06 15.30
C ARG A 66 -5.21 -9.23 15.29
N SER A 67 -3.91 -8.97 15.45
CA SER A 67 -2.83 -9.97 15.31
C SER A 67 -2.78 -10.65 13.94
N HIS A 68 -3.24 -9.97 12.89
CA HIS A 68 -3.14 -10.43 11.51
C HIS A 68 -1.76 -10.09 10.92
N ASN A 69 -1.25 -10.95 10.05
CA ASN A 69 0.01 -10.72 9.34
C ASN A 69 -0.25 -9.83 8.12
N VAL A 70 0.02 -8.53 8.23
CA VAL A 70 -0.22 -7.55 7.16
C VAL A 70 1.06 -7.16 6.42
N LEU A 71 0.95 -6.96 5.11
CA LEU A 71 1.98 -6.39 4.26
C LEU A 71 1.40 -5.21 3.46
N PRO A 72 2.02 -4.02 3.53
CA PRO A 72 3.09 -3.61 4.45
C PRO A 72 2.60 -3.45 5.92
N SER A 73 3.50 -3.60 6.89
CA SER A 73 3.23 -3.33 8.31
C SER A 73 3.17 -1.82 8.58
N VAL A 74 2.60 -1.42 9.72
CA VAL A 74 2.53 0.00 10.13
C VAL A 74 3.92 0.57 10.36
N SER A 75 4.83 -0.24 10.90
CA SER A 75 6.24 0.13 11.04
C SER A 75 6.89 0.39 9.69
N THR A 76 6.70 -0.49 8.70
CA THR A 76 7.18 -0.29 7.32
C THR A 76 6.61 0.97 6.70
N LEU A 77 5.31 1.24 6.87
CA LEU A 77 4.69 2.47 6.38
C LEU A 77 5.29 3.72 7.04
N SER A 78 5.52 3.67 8.34
CA SER A 78 6.11 4.78 9.09
C SER A 78 7.56 5.03 8.70
N GLU A 79 8.33 3.98 8.43
CA GLU A 79 9.69 4.07 7.91
C GLU A 79 9.70 4.67 6.50
N LEU A 80 8.87 4.18 5.58
CA LEU A 80 8.78 4.71 4.21
C LEU A 80 8.36 6.19 4.18
N ALA A 81 7.60 6.65 5.16
CA ALA A 81 7.22 8.06 5.30
C ALA A 81 8.38 8.97 5.77
N ARG A 82 9.50 8.42 6.26
CA ARG A 82 10.65 9.20 6.72
C ARG A 82 11.49 9.65 5.52
N LYS A 83 11.58 10.97 5.36
CA LYS A 83 12.31 11.66 4.28
C LYS A 83 13.75 11.17 4.07
N SER A 84 14.46 10.82 5.15
CA SER A 84 15.84 10.33 5.09
C SER A 84 16.01 9.01 4.33
N LEU A 85 14.97 8.16 4.29
CA LEU A 85 15.00 6.91 3.52
C LEU A 85 14.64 7.15 2.06
N SER A 86 13.81 8.15 1.77
CA SER A 86 13.48 8.56 0.41
C SER A 86 14.73 9.01 -0.35
N ASP A 87 15.59 9.80 0.29
CA ASP A 87 16.83 10.31 -0.32
C ASP A 87 17.78 9.15 -0.71
N ILE A 88 17.92 8.13 0.14
CA ILE A 88 18.73 6.93 -0.13
C ILE A 88 18.14 6.09 -1.28
N LEU A 89 16.82 5.91 -1.31
CA LEU A 89 16.13 5.17 -2.38
C LEU A 89 16.26 5.86 -3.75
N LEU A 90 16.43 7.18 -3.76
CA LEU A 90 16.50 7.99 -4.97
C LEU A 90 17.93 8.25 -5.47
N GLU A 91 18.96 7.85 -4.72
CA GLU A 91 20.39 8.05 -5.07
C GLU A 91 20.73 7.43 -6.45
N GLY A 92 20.10 6.31 -6.81
CA GLY A 92 20.25 5.68 -8.14
C GLY A 92 19.38 6.29 -9.25
N VAL A 93 18.45 7.18 -8.91
CA VAL A 93 17.48 7.77 -9.84
C VAL A 93 17.97 9.09 -10.41
N GLU A 94 18.90 9.77 -9.74
CA GLU A 94 19.57 11.00 -10.21
C GLU A 94 20.09 10.93 -11.66
N PRO A 95 20.86 9.90 -12.08
CA PRO A 95 21.34 9.80 -13.46
C PRO A 95 20.20 9.54 -14.46
N LEU A 96 19.06 8.98 -14.03
CA LEU A 96 17.87 8.82 -14.85
C LEU A 96 17.10 10.14 -14.98
N LEU A 97 17.01 10.92 -13.91
CA LEU A 97 16.41 12.26 -13.92
C LEU A 97 17.19 13.21 -14.84
N ALA A 98 18.52 13.09 -14.88
CA ALA A 98 19.36 13.88 -15.78
C ALA A 98 19.10 13.62 -17.27
N LYS A 99 18.48 12.48 -17.62
CA LYS A 99 18.07 12.15 -19.01
C LYS A 99 16.71 12.74 -19.38
N LEU A 100 15.95 13.27 -18.42
CA LEU A 100 14.66 13.88 -18.71
C LEU A 100 14.88 15.23 -19.42
N PRO A 101 13.99 15.60 -20.35
CA PRO A 101 14.05 16.90 -20.99
C PRO A 101 13.94 18.01 -19.94
N THR A 102 14.75 19.05 -20.10
CA THR A 102 14.79 20.18 -19.18
C THR A 102 13.46 20.94 -19.24
N ALA A 103 12.75 20.98 -18.11
CA ALA A 103 11.50 21.74 -18.00
C ALA A 103 11.76 23.23 -18.22
N LYS A 104 10.85 23.92 -18.91
CA LYS A 104 10.91 25.38 -18.99
C LYS A 104 10.57 25.99 -17.62
N ALA A 105 11.02 27.22 -17.37
CA ALA A 105 10.70 27.92 -16.13
C ALA A 105 9.16 28.01 -15.94
N GLY A 106 8.66 27.45 -14.84
CA GLY A 106 7.23 27.39 -14.52
C GLY A 106 6.51 26.12 -15.00
N GLU A 107 7.19 25.20 -15.68
CA GLU A 107 6.62 23.93 -16.14
C GLU A 107 6.77 22.84 -15.07
N VAL A 108 5.66 22.17 -14.72
CA VAL A 108 5.65 21.04 -13.78
C VAL A 108 5.80 19.74 -14.56
N VAL A 109 6.91 19.02 -14.34
CA VAL A 109 7.13 17.69 -14.91
C VAL A 109 6.74 16.62 -13.89
N SER A 110 5.75 15.81 -14.22
CA SER A 110 5.33 14.67 -13.39
C SER A 110 5.97 13.37 -13.90
N VAL A 111 6.77 12.71 -13.06
CA VAL A 111 7.32 11.37 -13.33
C VAL A 111 6.49 10.35 -12.58
N ARG A 112 6.05 9.29 -13.26
CA ARG A 112 5.41 8.13 -12.64
C ARG A 112 6.39 6.96 -12.67
N SER A 113 6.52 6.28 -11.55
CA SER A 113 7.41 5.13 -11.36
C SER A 113 6.62 3.96 -10.78
N TRP A 114 6.96 2.75 -11.19
CA TRP A 114 6.33 1.51 -10.76
C TRP A 114 7.42 0.48 -10.42
N PHE A 115 7.10 -0.47 -9.55
CA PHE A 115 7.97 -1.61 -9.26
C PHE A 115 7.65 -2.76 -10.23
N GLY A 116 8.67 -3.27 -10.94
CA GLY A 116 8.56 -4.32 -11.96
C GLY A 116 9.40 -4.00 -13.20
N GLU A 117 9.71 -5.01 -14.03
CA GLU A 117 10.24 -4.79 -15.40
C GLU A 117 9.14 -4.30 -16.36
#